data_AF-A0A6P4Z0Y9-F1
#
_entry.id   AF-A0A6P4Z0Y9-F1
#
_cell.length_a   1.000
_cell.length_b   1.000
_cell.length_c   1.000
_cell.angle_alpha   90.00
_cell.angle_beta   90.00
_cell.angle_gamma   90.00
#
_symmetry.space_group_name_H-M   'P 1'
#
loop_
_entity.id
_entity.type
_entity.pdbx_description
1 polymer ?
#
loop_
_entity_poly.entity_id
_entity_poly.type
_entity_poly.pdbx_seq_one_letter_code
_entity_poly.pdbx_strand_id
1 'polypeptide(L)'
;MPSDIYSTLWALDHNRLERGVDYDVNLCGQRLFTLKRRTLESRIPTYKAFLNLLDDYEADVDQPEEVTEKEQNDARAFLNRCLETEVMKEAHAFLAEEGCAPEGKRGFKDMLYKMWFTSYTRTHNDRAQRSSSAFEHTFVGETRCGHVIGFHNWLRLYDEERRGNIRHKGCRCCDCDDRIILTIDFDWKGKSKTRDSFFVGTSPEFELALYTVCFLAGDGAKTEVELGGERVTIATYKLNGQIGSCYPILQEQDLSDTESDTEDESDDNLSAEGLDFLEYLEDQNIGPEMGKRRLKGIYEDDYTESCGRRSRTPFSQVLFTLKKEGKVEVHINNDGVDIVTILEHT
;
A
#
# COMPACT_ATOMS: atom_id res chain seq x y z
N MET A 1 24.07 19.74 -11.72
CA MET A 1 23.83 19.29 -10.34
C MET A 1 24.19 17.82 -10.29
N PRO A 2 24.79 17.28 -9.21
CA PRO A 2 24.77 15.83 -9.02
C PRO A 2 23.29 15.42 -9.10
N SER A 3 22.95 14.50 -10.00
CA SER A 3 21.60 13.96 -10.02
C SER A 3 21.40 13.21 -8.71
N ASP A 4 20.35 13.55 -7.97
CA ASP A 4 19.92 12.74 -6.84
C ASP A 4 19.70 11.29 -7.32
N ILE A 5 19.95 10.31 -6.46
CA ILE A 5 19.85 8.89 -6.78
C ILE A 5 18.47 8.58 -7.38
N TYR A 6 17.41 9.18 -6.87
CA TYR A 6 16.04 8.95 -7.34
C TYR A 6 15.83 9.34 -8.81
N SER A 7 16.31 10.52 -9.23
CA SER A 7 16.23 10.94 -10.63
C SER A 7 17.11 10.08 -11.54
N THR A 8 18.24 9.58 -11.01
CA THR A 8 19.10 8.63 -11.72
C THR A 8 18.37 7.30 -11.94
N LEU A 9 17.74 6.74 -10.92
CA LEU A 9 16.91 5.52 -11.03
C LEU A 9 15.77 5.69 -12.03
N TRP A 10 15.11 6.86 -12.00
CA TRP A 10 14.02 7.20 -12.92
C TRP A 10 14.44 7.16 -14.39
N ALA A 11 15.64 7.67 -14.68
CA ALA A 11 16.22 7.69 -16.03
C ALA A 11 16.72 6.31 -16.48
N LEU A 12 17.20 5.48 -15.54
CA LEU A 12 17.68 4.12 -15.80
C LEU A 12 16.57 3.07 -15.89
N ASP A 13 15.31 3.47 -15.72
CA ASP A 13 14.15 2.60 -15.95
C ASP A 13 13.92 2.37 -17.47
N HIS A 14 14.81 1.58 -18.07
CA HIS A 14 14.78 1.25 -19.49
C HIS A 14 13.65 0.29 -19.87
N ASN A 15 13.06 -0.39 -18.89
CA ASN A 15 11.96 -1.33 -19.08
C ASN A 15 10.60 -0.69 -18.83
N ARG A 16 10.53 0.59 -18.46
CA ARG A 16 9.28 1.33 -18.37
C ARG A 16 8.48 1.23 -19.65
N LEU A 17 7.17 1.34 -19.52
CA LEU A 17 6.25 1.31 -20.64
C LEU A 17 5.98 2.72 -21.15
N GLU A 18 5.78 2.85 -22.45
CA GLU A 18 5.49 4.13 -23.09
C GLU A 18 3.96 4.33 -23.23
N ARG A 19 3.45 5.45 -22.70
CA ARG A 19 2.03 5.82 -22.84
C ARG A 19 1.67 6.07 -24.32
N GLY A 20 0.52 5.56 -24.75
CA GLY A 20 0.07 5.59 -26.15
C GLY A 20 0.71 4.51 -27.03
N VAL A 21 1.78 3.85 -26.57
CA VAL A 21 2.44 2.76 -27.29
C VAL A 21 2.13 1.42 -26.62
N ASP A 22 2.49 1.26 -25.35
CA ASP A 22 2.36 0.01 -24.61
C ASP A 22 1.10 -0.02 -23.75
N TYR A 23 0.72 1.13 -23.20
CA TYR A 23 -0.45 1.30 -22.36
C TYR A 23 -1.15 2.64 -22.61
N ASP A 24 -2.40 2.76 -22.18
CA ASP A 24 -3.13 4.02 -22.10
C ASP A 24 -4.07 4.02 -20.90
N VAL A 25 -4.40 5.23 -20.41
CA VAL A 25 -5.23 5.45 -19.23
C VAL A 25 -6.41 6.36 -19.58
N ASN A 26 -7.63 5.84 -19.40
CA ASN A 26 -8.87 6.56 -19.63
C ASN A 26 -9.52 6.96 -18.30
N LEU A 27 -9.16 8.15 -17.81
CA LEU A 27 -9.65 8.68 -16.53
C LEU A 27 -11.17 8.89 -16.48
N CYS A 28 -11.83 9.00 -17.64
CA CYS A 28 -13.26 9.24 -17.75
C CYS A 28 -14.05 7.97 -18.09
N GLY A 29 -13.37 6.83 -18.27
CA GLY A 29 -13.98 5.58 -18.72
C GLY A 29 -14.19 4.60 -17.57
N GLN A 30 -15.22 3.75 -17.70
CA GLN A 30 -15.42 2.62 -16.77
C GLN A 30 -14.25 1.62 -16.76
N ARG A 31 -13.46 1.59 -17.84
CA ARG A 31 -12.22 0.86 -17.93
C ARG A 31 -11.08 1.87 -17.98
N LEU A 32 -10.29 1.88 -16.92
CA LEU A 32 -9.18 2.79 -16.70
C LEU A 32 -8.00 2.42 -17.60
N PHE A 33 -7.67 1.14 -17.77
CA PHE A 33 -6.43 0.74 -18.43
C PHE A 33 -6.63 -0.02 -19.75
N THR A 34 -5.82 0.36 -20.74
CA THR A 34 -5.50 -0.47 -21.90
C THR A 34 -4.03 -0.85 -21.83
N LEU A 35 -3.69 -2.14 -21.95
CA LEU A 35 -2.30 -2.63 -21.86
C LEU A 35 -2.04 -3.73 -22.87
N LYS A 36 -0.92 -3.66 -23.59
CA LYS A 36 -0.44 -4.71 -24.50
C LYS A 36 0.25 -5.87 -23.76
N ARG A 37 -0.41 -6.45 -22.74
CA ARG A 37 0.19 -7.40 -21.79
C ARG A 37 0.99 -8.55 -22.43
N ARG A 38 0.43 -9.24 -23.43
CA ARG A 38 1.11 -10.39 -24.09
C ARG A 38 2.46 -10.00 -24.71
N THR A 39 2.57 -8.78 -25.20
CA THR A 39 3.81 -8.24 -25.76
C THR A 39 4.83 -7.99 -24.65
N LEU A 40 4.40 -7.57 -23.46
CA LEU A 40 5.27 -7.35 -22.30
C LEU A 40 5.84 -8.67 -21.77
N GLU A 41 4.97 -9.66 -21.51
CA GLU A 41 5.37 -10.98 -21.00
C GLU A 41 6.34 -11.72 -21.93
N SER A 42 6.25 -11.46 -23.24
CA SER A 42 7.12 -12.09 -24.23
C SER A 42 8.44 -11.34 -24.46
N ARG A 43 8.47 -10.01 -24.26
CA ARG A 43 9.64 -9.18 -24.59
C ARG A 43 10.49 -8.80 -23.38
N ILE A 44 9.89 -8.66 -22.20
CA ILE A 44 10.57 -8.10 -21.03
C ILE A 44 10.58 -9.14 -19.90
N PRO A 45 11.74 -9.78 -19.62
CA PRO A 45 11.85 -10.84 -18.63
C PRO A 45 11.40 -10.46 -17.22
N THR A 46 11.61 -9.21 -16.80
CA THR A 46 11.22 -8.75 -15.45
C THR A 46 9.71 -8.70 -15.28
N TYR A 47 8.97 -8.18 -16.28
CA TYR A 47 7.50 -8.20 -16.26
C TYR A 47 6.96 -9.62 -16.23
N LYS A 48 7.53 -10.54 -17.03
CA LYS A 48 7.11 -11.94 -17.01
C LYS A 48 7.28 -12.57 -15.62
N ALA A 49 8.44 -12.38 -14.99
CA ALA A 49 8.71 -12.94 -13.67
C ALA A 49 7.83 -12.30 -12.58
N PHE A 50 7.61 -10.99 -12.65
CA PHE A 50 6.74 -10.26 -11.72
C PHE A 50 5.27 -10.69 -11.84
N LEU A 51 4.76 -10.80 -13.06
CA LEU A 51 3.37 -11.21 -13.29
C LEU A 51 3.12 -12.65 -12.85
N ASN A 52 4.09 -13.56 -13.05
CA ASN A 52 4.00 -14.91 -12.51
C ASN A 52 3.89 -14.91 -10.98
N LEU A 53 4.68 -14.07 -10.29
CA LEU A 53 4.58 -13.93 -8.84
C LEU A 53 3.19 -13.44 -8.42
N LEU A 54 2.65 -12.40 -9.08
CA LEU A 54 1.32 -11.90 -8.76
C LEU A 54 0.23 -12.97 -8.95
N ASP A 55 0.36 -13.81 -9.97
CA ASP A 55 -0.60 -14.90 -10.26
C ASP A 55 -0.49 -16.03 -9.20
N ASP A 56 0.70 -16.29 -8.65
CA ASP A 56 0.91 -17.30 -7.61
C ASP A 56 0.23 -16.90 -6.29
N TYR A 57 0.46 -15.67 -5.83
CA TYR A 57 -0.12 -15.16 -4.58
C TYR A 57 -1.65 -15.12 -4.59
N GLU A 58 -2.29 -15.10 -5.76
CA GLU A 58 -3.74 -15.19 -5.86
C GLU A 58 -4.31 -16.59 -5.68
N ALA A 59 -3.55 -17.62 -6.02
CA ALA A 59 -3.99 -19.01 -5.87
C ALA A 59 -4.03 -19.43 -4.39
N ASP A 60 -3.22 -18.79 -3.55
CA ASP A 60 -3.01 -19.18 -2.15
C ASP A 60 -3.88 -18.42 -1.14
N VAL A 61 -4.71 -17.45 -1.57
CA VAL A 61 -5.57 -16.62 -0.68
C VAL A 61 -6.60 -17.44 0.13
N ASP A 62 -6.91 -18.67 -0.30
CA ASP A 62 -7.93 -19.54 0.32
C ASP A 62 -7.37 -20.53 1.36
N GLN A 63 -6.06 -20.50 1.66
CA GLN A 63 -5.42 -21.40 2.63
C GLN A 63 -4.53 -20.63 3.62
N PRO A 64 -4.21 -21.20 4.80
CA PRO A 64 -3.14 -20.66 5.65
C PRO A 64 -1.84 -20.56 4.84
N GLU A 65 -1.19 -19.39 4.84
CA GLU A 65 0.06 -19.14 4.10
C GLU A 65 1.16 -20.13 4.52
N GLU A 66 1.34 -21.20 3.74
CA GLU A 66 2.58 -21.96 3.73
C GLU A 66 3.37 -21.53 2.51
N VAL A 67 4.44 -20.75 2.71
CA VAL A 67 5.34 -20.34 1.62
C VAL A 67 5.89 -21.59 0.92
N THR A 68 5.40 -21.85 -0.28
CA THR A 68 5.73 -23.02 -1.08
C THR A 68 7.14 -22.90 -1.65
N GLU A 69 7.79 -24.03 -1.94
CA GLU A 69 9.08 -24.02 -2.65
C GLU A 69 8.99 -23.30 -4.01
N LYS A 70 7.80 -23.34 -4.64
CA LYS A 70 7.52 -22.67 -5.89
C LYS A 70 7.62 -21.15 -5.73
N GLU A 71 6.87 -20.57 -4.79
CA GLU A 71 6.89 -19.11 -4.54
C GLU A 71 8.30 -18.61 -4.20
N GLN A 72 9.06 -19.35 -3.39
CA GLN A 72 10.45 -18.99 -3.09
C GLN A 72 11.33 -19.00 -4.34
N ASN A 73 11.13 -19.97 -5.23
CA ASN A 73 11.89 -20.07 -6.48
C ASN A 73 11.51 -18.95 -7.46
N ASP A 74 10.22 -18.62 -7.56
CA ASP A 74 9.74 -17.54 -8.41
C ASP A 74 10.18 -16.16 -7.88
N ALA A 75 10.19 -15.95 -6.56
CA ALA A 75 10.73 -14.76 -5.92
C ALA A 75 12.23 -14.59 -6.23
N ARG A 76 13.00 -15.68 -6.10
CA ARG A 76 14.43 -15.67 -6.46
C ARG A 76 14.67 -15.47 -7.95
N ALA A 77 13.77 -15.95 -8.81
CA ALA A 77 13.84 -15.76 -10.26
C ALA A 77 13.54 -14.31 -10.65
N PHE A 78 12.52 -13.69 -10.04
CA PHE A 78 12.24 -12.27 -10.20
C PHE A 78 13.40 -11.40 -9.76
N LEU A 79 13.95 -11.63 -8.55
CA LEU A 79 15.13 -10.89 -8.09
C LEU A 79 16.34 -11.06 -9.01
N ASN A 80 16.54 -12.24 -9.61
CA ASN A 80 17.60 -12.42 -10.61
C ASN A 80 17.41 -11.48 -11.81
N ARG A 81 16.17 -11.32 -12.30
CA ARG A 81 15.86 -10.42 -13.41
C ARG A 81 16.06 -8.96 -13.04
N CYS A 82 15.56 -8.54 -11.87
CA CYS A 82 15.77 -7.17 -11.40
C CYS A 82 17.27 -6.85 -11.31
N LEU A 83 18.09 -7.74 -10.75
CA LEU A 83 19.54 -7.56 -10.59
C LEU A 83 20.33 -7.60 -11.91
N GLU A 84 19.70 -7.84 -13.06
CA GLU A 84 20.30 -7.72 -14.39
C GLU A 84 20.14 -6.31 -14.98
N THR A 85 19.21 -5.52 -14.44
CA THR A 85 18.81 -4.19 -14.95
C THR A 85 19.76 -3.08 -14.48
N GLU A 86 19.86 -2.00 -15.26
CA GLU A 86 20.72 -0.86 -14.88
C GLU A 86 20.18 -0.13 -13.65
N VAL A 87 18.86 0.05 -13.53
CA VAL A 87 18.25 0.67 -12.35
C VAL A 87 18.61 -0.04 -11.04
N MET A 88 18.59 -1.38 -11.02
CA MET A 88 18.93 -2.13 -9.81
C MET A 88 20.44 -2.18 -9.54
N LYS A 89 21.27 -2.14 -10.60
CA LYS A 89 22.73 -2.03 -10.43
C LYS A 89 23.11 -0.70 -9.81
N GLU A 90 22.47 0.38 -10.24
CA GLU A 90 22.70 1.72 -9.69
C GLU A 90 22.24 1.81 -8.24
N ALA A 91 21.03 1.31 -7.93
CA ALA A 91 20.54 1.23 -6.55
C ALA A 91 21.48 0.40 -5.67
N HIS A 92 22.00 -0.73 -6.17
CA HIS A 92 22.96 -1.54 -5.44
C HIS A 92 24.27 -0.80 -5.19
N ALA A 93 24.83 -0.15 -6.21
CA ALA A 93 26.08 0.61 -6.09
C ALA A 93 25.95 1.73 -5.04
N PHE A 94 24.88 2.53 -5.13
CA PHE A 94 24.57 3.59 -4.18
C PHE A 94 24.44 3.05 -2.74
N LEU A 95 23.62 2.02 -2.53
CA LEU A 95 23.42 1.46 -1.19
C LEU A 95 24.69 0.81 -0.62
N ALA A 96 25.56 0.27 -1.46
CA ALA A 96 26.84 -0.28 -1.02
C ALA A 96 27.81 0.84 -0.61
N GLU A 97 27.86 1.94 -1.36
CA GLU A 97 28.67 3.13 -1.05
C GLU A 97 28.23 3.78 0.27
N GLU A 98 26.93 3.89 0.50
CA GLU A 98 26.35 4.39 1.77
C GLU A 98 26.49 3.40 2.95
N GLY A 99 27.03 2.20 2.71
CA GLY A 99 27.17 1.16 3.73
C GLY A 99 25.85 0.53 4.18
N CYS A 100 24.76 0.75 3.44
CA CYS A 100 23.42 0.22 3.68
C CYS A 100 23.21 -1.19 3.09
N ALA A 101 24.08 -1.62 2.16
CA ALA A 101 23.99 -2.92 1.49
C ALA A 101 25.36 -3.62 1.35
N PRO A 102 25.39 -4.97 1.27
CA PRO A 102 26.62 -5.69 0.94
C PRO A 102 27.11 -5.37 -0.49
N GLU A 103 28.43 -5.17 -0.68
CA GLU A 103 29.04 -4.90 -2.00
C GLU A 103 28.80 -6.03 -3.02
N GLY A 104 28.74 -7.29 -2.55
CA GLY A 104 28.59 -8.44 -3.43
C GLY A 104 27.15 -8.67 -3.89
N LYS A 105 26.95 -8.83 -5.21
CA LYS A 105 25.64 -9.12 -5.84
C LYS A 105 24.84 -10.23 -5.13
N ARG A 106 25.50 -11.31 -4.71
CA ARG A 106 24.85 -12.41 -3.98
C ARG A 106 24.33 -11.96 -2.61
N GLY A 107 25.14 -11.22 -1.86
CA GLY A 107 24.74 -10.70 -0.55
C GLY A 107 23.60 -9.69 -0.65
N PHE A 108 23.64 -8.82 -1.66
CA PHE A 108 22.56 -7.89 -1.94
C PHE A 108 21.25 -8.62 -2.31
N LYS A 109 21.33 -9.65 -3.16
CA LYS A 109 20.17 -10.51 -3.46
C LYS A 109 19.57 -11.14 -2.21
N ASP A 110 20.40 -11.71 -1.34
CA ASP A 110 19.94 -12.35 -0.11
C ASP A 110 19.30 -11.33 0.84
N MET A 111 19.81 -10.10 0.88
CA MET A 111 19.23 -8.99 1.63
C MET A 111 17.86 -8.58 1.07
N LEU A 112 17.74 -8.39 -0.26
CA LEU A 112 16.47 -8.09 -0.92
C LEU A 112 15.45 -9.19 -0.68
N TYR A 113 15.85 -10.46 -0.80
CA TYR A 113 14.97 -11.59 -0.53
C TYR A 113 14.44 -11.54 0.90
N LYS A 114 15.34 -11.34 1.88
CA LYS A 114 14.94 -11.28 3.28
C LYS A 114 13.98 -10.13 3.56
N MET A 115 14.26 -8.97 2.98
CA MET A 115 13.50 -7.74 3.20
C MET A 115 12.11 -7.80 2.56
N TRP A 116 12.00 -8.30 1.34
CA TRP A 116 10.77 -8.23 0.56
C TRP A 116 9.90 -9.48 0.66
N PHE A 117 10.49 -10.66 0.80
CA PHE A 117 9.79 -11.96 0.66
C PHE A 117 9.78 -12.81 1.93
N THR A 118 10.37 -12.35 3.05
CA THR A 118 10.22 -13.06 4.33
C THR A 118 8.93 -12.63 4.98
N SER A 119 8.02 -13.56 5.21
CA SER A 119 6.79 -13.29 5.91
C SER A 119 7.07 -12.96 7.39
N TYR A 120 6.33 -11.99 7.94
CA TYR A 120 6.39 -11.63 9.35
C TYR A 120 5.01 -11.61 9.97
N THR A 121 4.93 -11.90 11.26
CA THR A 121 3.66 -11.81 12.01
C THR A 121 3.40 -10.36 12.40
N ARG A 122 2.18 -9.87 12.15
CA ARG A 122 1.79 -8.48 12.40
C ARG A 122 1.31 -8.24 13.84
N THR A 123 1.04 -9.30 14.62
CA THR A 123 0.54 -9.25 16.00
C THR A 123 1.31 -10.23 16.90
N HIS A 124 1.37 -9.91 18.21
CA HIS A 124 2.15 -10.68 19.19
C HIS A 124 1.39 -11.91 19.76
N ASN A 125 0.08 -12.04 19.47
CA ASN A 125 -0.84 -12.96 20.14
C ASN A 125 -1.84 -13.68 19.19
N ASP A 126 -1.53 -13.84 17.91
CA ASP A 126 -2.47 -14.47 17.00
C ASP A 126 -2.40 -16.01 17.00
N ARG A 127 -3.56 -16.64 17.22
CA ARG A 127 -3.84 -18.05 16.87
C ARG A 127 -4.23 -18.19 15.40
N ALA A 128 -4.43 -17.09 14.67
CA ALA A 128 -4.60 -17.06 13.23
C ALA A 128 -3.29 -16.64 12.56
N GLN A 129 -2.53 -17.63 12.09
CA GLN A 129 -1.24 -17.46 11.38
C GLN A 129 -1.43 -16.79 10.01
N ARG A 130 -1.81 -15.51 9.97
CA ARG A 130 -1.63 -14.70 8.76
C ARG A 130 -0.33 -13.93 8.92
N SER A 131 0.75 -14.57 8.48
CA SER A 131 1.95 -13.84 8.11
C SER A 131 1.65 -13.00 6.86
N SER A 132 2.51 -12.07 6.51
CA SER A 132 2.59 -11.56 5.15
C SER A 132 3.98 -10.94 4.97
N SER A 133 4.45 -10.90 3.74
CA SER A 133 5.69 -10.24 3.34
C SER A 133 5.44 -8.80 2.88
N ALA A 134 6.51 -7.99 2.86
CA ALA A 134 6.44 -6.64 2.34
C ALA A 134 6.05 -6.59 0.85
N PHE A 135 6.45 -7.63 0.09
CA PHE A 135 6.10 -7.77 -1.31
C PHE A 135 4.60 -7.99 -1.49
N GLU A 136 4.00 -8.91 -0.72
CA GLU A 136 2.56 -9.15 -0.74
C GLU A 136 1.80 -7.86 -0.40
N HIS A 137 2.18 -7.22 0.69
CA HIS A 137 1.53 -6.00 1.13
C HIS A 137 1.58 -4.89 0.07
N THR A 138 2.76 -4.65 -0.50
CA THR A 138 2.99 -3.54 -1.44
C THR A 138 2.45 -3.85 -2.84
N PHE A 139 2.82 -5.00 -3.41
CA PHE A 139 2.63 -5.31 -4.83
C PHE A 139 1.40 -6.20 -5.12
N VAL A 140 1.03 -7.11 -4.21
CA VAL A 140 -0.12 -8.02 -4.41
C VAL A 140 -1.41 -7.41 -3.88
N GLY A 141 -1.34 -6.82 -2.70
CA GLY A 141 -2.48 -6.30 -1.98
C GLY A 141 -2.99 -7.23 -0.90
N GLU A 142 -3.35 -6.63 0.22
CA GLU A 142 -3.90 -7.31 1.39
C GLU A 142 -5.19 -6.63 1.81
N THR A 143 -6.08 -7.43 2.38
CA THR A 143 -7.28 -6.92 3.04
C THR A 143 -7.29 -7.34 4.49
N ARG A 144 -7.70 -6.43 5.37
CA ARG A 144 -7.94 -6.73 6.78
C ARG A 144 -9.22 -6.04 7.20
N CYS A 145 -10.12 -6.79 7.84
CA CYS A 145 -11.39 -6.29 8.38
C CYS A 145 -12.14 -5.38 7.41
N GLY A 146 -12.60 -5.93 6.28
CA GLY A 146 -13.33 -5.11 5.29
C GLY A 146 -12.52 -4.07 4.50
N HIS A 147 -11.27 -3.79 4.88
CA HIS A 147 -10.46 -2.73 4.27
C HIS A 147 -9.29 -3.26 3.45
N VAL A 148 -8.90 -2.52 2.41
CA VAL A 148 -7.68 -2.78 1.64
C VAL A 148 -6.52 -2.02 2.30
N ILE A 149 -5.57 -2.75 2.89
CA ILE A 149 -4.46 -2.16 3.67
C ILE A 149 -3.13 -2.10 2.91
N GLY A 150 -3.00 -2.88 1.84
CA GLY A 150 -1.88 -2.87 0.90
C GLY A 150 -2.36 -2.50 -0.50
N PHE A 151 -1.73 -3.03 -1.57
CA PHE A 151 -2.18 -2.89 -2.97
C PHE A 151 -1.81 -1.52 -3.55
N HIS A 152 -0.55 -1.35 -3.94
CA HIS A 152 -0.02 -0.08 -4.45
C HIS A 152 0.67 -0.19 -5.82
N ASN A 153 0.49 -1.31 -6.53
CA ASN A 153 1.10 -1.53 -7.83
C ASN A 153 0.10 -1.45 -8.99
N TRP A 154 0.47 -0.74 -10.05
CA TRP A 154 -0.43 -0.49 -11.19
C TRP A 154 -0.66 -1.70 -12.09
N LEU A 155 0.30 -2.63 -12.20
CA LEU A 155 0.10 -3.88 -12.94
C LEU A 155 -0.92 -4.77 -12.22
N ARG A 156 -0.86 -4.78 -10.89
CA ARG A 156 -1.87 -5.43 -10.04
C ARG A 156 -3.24 -4.78 -10.23
N LEU A 157 -3.30 -3.44 -10.20
CA LEU A 157 -4.54 -2.68 -10.41
C LEU A 157 -5.15 -2.98 -11.78
N TYR A 158 -4.33 -3.00 -12.83
CA TYR A 158 -4.74 -3.39 -14.19
C TYR A 158 -5.29 -4.82 -14.24
N ASP A 159 -4.63 -5.77 -13.59
CA ASP A 159 -5.04 -7.17 -13.66
C ASP A 159 -6.38 -7.40 -12.96
N GLU A 160 -6.56 -6.77 -11.80
CA GLU A 160 -7.80 -6.83 -11.02
C GLU A 160 -8.95 -6.08 -11.70
N GLU A 161 -8.67 -4.96 -12.38
CA GLU A 161 -9.66 -4.30 -13.24
C GLU A 161 -10.13 -5.24 -14.35
N ARG A 162 -9.20 -5.92 -15.04
CA ARG A 162 -9.54 -6.84 -16.13
C ARG A 162 -10.40 -8.01 -15.66
N ARG A 163 -10.26 -8.42 -14.39
CA ARG A 163 -11.06 -9.47 -13.75
C ARG A 163 -12.41 -9.00 -13.26
N GLY A 164 -12.68 -7.68 -13.29
CA GLY A 164 -13.91 -7.10 -12.78
C GLY A 164 -13.93 -6.93 -11.26
N ASN A 165 -12.76 -7.02 -10.61
CA ASN A 165 -12.63 -6.90 -9.16
C ASN A 165 -12.41 -5.46 -8.70
N ILE A 166 -12.13 -4.54 -9.63
CA ILE A 166 -11.96 -3.11 -9.35
C ILE A 166 -13.19 -2.33 -9.81
N ARG A 167 -13.73 -1.51 -8.91
CA ARG A 167 -14.70 -0.46 -9.23
C ARG A 167 -14.17 0.87 -8.76
N HIS A 168 -13.72 1.72 -9.67
CA HIS A 168 -13.25 3.05 -9.31
C HIS A 168 -14.42 4.03 -9.12
N LYS A 169 -14.26 4.95 -8.17
CA LYS A 169 -15.24 5.98 -7.79
C LYS A 169 -14.83 7.38 -8.23
N GLY A 170 -13.54 7.58 -8.51
CA GLY A 170 -12.95 8.81 -9.02
C GLY A 170 -11.45 8.63 -9.20
N CYS A 171 -10.85 9.35 -10.14
CA CYS A 171 -9.41 9.35 -10.31
C CYS A 171 -8.88 10.71 -10.75
N ARG A 172 -7.63 10.99 -10.38
CA ARG A 172 -6.83 12.13 -10.84
C ARG A 172 -5.45 11.62 -11.22
N CYS A 173 -4.78 12.28 -12.15
CA CYS A 173 -3.39 11.97 -12.45
C CYS A 173 -2.53 13.23 -12.51
N CYS A 174 -1.25 13.04 -12.24
CA CYS A 174 -0.18 13.97 -12.54
C CYS A 174 0.70 13.34 -13.61
N ASP A 175 0.90 14.04 -14.73
CA ASP A 175 1.88 13.63 -15.72
C ASP A 175 3.27 13.86 -15.13
N CYS A 176 4.10 12.82 -15.19
CA CYS A 176 5.44 12.79 -14.62
C CYS A 176 6.35 12.31 -15.76
N ASP A 177 6.84 13.25 -16.57
CA ASP A 177 7.51 12.98 -17.84
C ASP A 177 6.66 12.10 -18.79
N ASP A 178 7.13 10.90 -19.15
CA ASP A 178 6.44 9.94 -20.01
C ASP A 178 5.58 8.92 -19.26
N ARG A 179 5.50 9.07 -17.94
CA ARG A 179 4.75 8.25 -16.99
C ARG A 179 3.71 9.11 -16.28
N ILE A 180 2.87 8.48 -15.47
CA ILE A 180 1.89 9.21 -14.65
C ILE A 180 1.91 8.70 -13.22
N ILE A 181 1.54 9.58 -12.29
CA ILE A 181 1.13 9.21 -10.94
C ILE A 181 -0.39 9.30 -10.91
N LEU A 182 -1.05 8.18 -10.70
CA LEU A 182 -2.50 8.06 -10.65
C LEU A 182 -2.95 7.98 -9.19
N THR A 183 -3.82 8.89 -8.76
CA THR A 183 -4.54 8.76 -7.50
C THR A 183 -5.97 8.33 -7.78
N ILE A 184 -6.45 7.29 -7.10
CA ILE A 184 -7.75 6.67 -7.35
C ILE A 184 -8.47 6.27 -6.06
N ASP A 185 -9.76 6.50 -6.02
CA ASP A 185 -10.69 5.89 -5.06
C ASP A 185 -11.29 4.64 -5.71
N PHE A 186 -11.20 3.49 -5.05
CA PHE A 186 -11.68 2.23 -5.64
C PHE A 186 -12.20 1.23 -4.61
N ASP A 187 -13.07 0.35 -5.07
CA ASP A 187 -13.39 -0.89 -4.39
C ASP A 187 -12.60 -2.04 -5.01
N TRP A 188 -12.00 -2.88 -4.18
CA TRP A 188 -11.40 -4.15 -4.58
C TRP A 188 -12.15 -5.31 -3.93
N LYS A 189 -12.79 -6.17 -4.72
CA LYS A 189 -13.59 -7.31 -4.24
C LYS A 189 -14.62 -6.89 -3.17
N GLY A 190 -15.24 -5.72 -3.35
CA GLY A 190 -16.24 -5.15 -2.45
C GLY A 190 -15.70 -4.34 -1.29
N LYS A 191 -14.38 -4.30 -1.09
CA LYS A 191 -13.70 -3.58 0.00
C LYS A 191 -13.18 -2.24 -0.48
N SER A 192 -13.49 -1.16 0.25
CA SER A 192 -13.13 0.20 -0.17
C SER A 192 -11.68 0.56 0.15
N LYS A 193 -11.09 1.37 -0.73
CA LYS A 193 -9.84 2.12 -0.50
C LYS A 193 -9.98 3.54 -1.07
N THR A 194 -9.56 4.53 -0.29
CA THR A 194 -9.64 5.95 -0.66
C THR A 194 -8.25 6.54 -0.85
N ARG A 195 -8.13 7.46 -1.82
CA ARG A 195 -6.97 8.30 -2.12
C ARG A 195 -5.65 7.55 -2.25
N ASP A 196 -5.68 6.37 -2.85
CA ASP A 196 -4.45 5.62 -3.07
C ASP A 196 -3.75 6.06 -4.35
N SER A 197 -2.42 6.09 -4.32
CA SER A 197 -1.61 6.62 -5.41
C SER A 197 -0.65 5.57 -5.96
N PHE A 198 -0.56 5.52 -7.28
CA PHE A 198 0.14 4.49 -8.04
C PHE A 198 1.07 5.17 -9.05
N PHE A 199 2.30 4.69 -9.16
CA PHE A 199 3.07 4.92 -10.38
C PHE A 199 2.45 4.11 -11.52
N VAL A 200 2.29 4.70 -12.70
CA VAL A 200 1.81 3.98 -13.88
C VAL A 200 2.79 4.16 -15.03
N GLY A 201 3.15 3.04 -15.64
CA GLY A 201 4.16 2.96 -16.71
C GLY A 201 5.55 2.61 -16.19
N THR A 202 5.79 2.68 -14.89
CA THR A 202 7.03 2.20 -14.25
C THR A 202 7.21 0.69 -14.38
N SER A 203 8.48 0.25 -14.37
CA SER A 203 8.79 -1.17 -14.31
C SER A 203 8.81 -1.71 -12.87
N PRO A 204 8.56 -3.02 -12.67
CA PRO A 204 8.64 -3.64 -11.35
C PRO A 204 10.01 -3.46 -10.66
N GLU A 205 11.10 -3.52 -11.42
CA GLU A 205 12.46 -3.32 -10.90
C GLU A 205 12.72 -1.88 -10.47
N PHE A 206 12.10 -0.89 -11.12
CA PHE A 206 12.20 0.51 -10.70
C PHE A 206 11.51 0.74 -9.36
N GLU A 207 10.25 0.30 -9.20
CA GLU A 207 9.52 0.45 -7.94
C GLU A 207 10.24 -0.28 -6.80
N LEU A 208 10.71 -1.51 -7.05
CA LEU A 208 11.48 -2.28 -6.07
C LEU A 208 12.79 -1.56 -5.67
N ALA A 209 13.51 -0.99 -6.64
CA ALA A 209 14.75 -0.24 -6.39
C ALA A 209 14.49 1.03 -5.58
N LEU A 210 13.53 1.85 -6.03
CA LEU A 210 13.14 3.11 -5.40
C LEU A 210 12.74 2.88 -3.94
N TYR A 211 11.82 1.95 -3.68
CA TYR A 211 11.35 1.68 -2.32
C TYR A 211 12.45 1.11 -1.42
N THR A 212 13.36 0.29 -1.97
CA THR A 212 14.51 -0.21 -1.21
C THR A 212 15.46 0.92 -0.83
N VAL A 213 15.75 1.84 -1.76
CA VAL A 213 16.61 3.01 -1.49
C VAL A 213 15.98 3.92 -0.45
N CYS A 214 14.70 4.31 -0.62
CA CYS A 214 14.00 5.15 0.35
C CYS A 214 13.96 4.51 1.75
N PHE A 215 13.73 3.20 1.85
CA PHE A 215 13.63 2.54 3.15
C PHE A 215 14.99 2.46 3.88
N LEU A 216 16.08 2.24 3.15
CA LEU A 216 17.41 2.03 3.73
C LEU A 216 18.20 3.32 3.93
N ALA A 217 18.07 4.27 3.01
CA ALA A 217 18.90 5.48 2.94
C ALA A 217 18.08 6.78 2.88
N GLY A 218 16.74 6.71 2.84
CA GLY A 218 15.86 7.88 2.84
C GLY A 218 15.61 8.48 4.24
N ASP A 219 14.74 9.49 4.28
CA ASP A 219 14.51 10.34 5.46
C ASP A 219 13.55 9.75 6.51
N GLY A 220 13.32 8.43 6.45
CA GLY A 220 12.47 7.71 7.39
C GLY A 220 11.20 7.16 6.74
N ALA A 221 10.03 7.49 7.29
CA ALA A 221 8.75 6.94 6.82
C ALA A 221 8.26 7.60 5.52
N LYS A 222 8.77 8.79 5.20
CA LYS A 222 8.45 9.56 4.01
C LYS A 222 9.72 10.21 3.49
N THR A 223 9.97 10.06 2.19
CA THR A 223 11.13 10.65 1.52
C THR A 223 10.62 11.50 0.35
N GLU A 224 10.99 12.77 0.30
CA GLU A 224 10.67 13.62 -0.86
C GLU A 224 11.69 13.38 -1.97
N VAL A 225 11.20 13.19 -3.19
CA VAL A 225 12.03 12.89 -4.36
C VAL A 225 11.59 13.70 -5.56
N GLU A 226 12.50 13.94 -6.51
CA GLU A 226 12.19 14.54 -7.81
C GLU A 226 12.21 13.45 -8.90
N LEU A 227 11.04 13.19 -9.49
CA LEU A 227 10.84 12.20 -10.54
C LEU A 227 10.17 12.87 -11.73
N GLY A 228 10.73 12.73 -12.93
CA GLY A 228 10.12 13.29 -14.14
C GLY A 228 9.84 14.80 -14.11
N GLY A 229 10.56 15.56 -13.29
CA GLY A 229 10.35 17.00 -13.07
C GLY A 229 9.27 17.35 -12.03
N GLU A 230 8.66 16.34 -11.41
CA GLU A 230 7.64 16.50 -10.38
C GLU A 230 8.17 16.11 -9.00
N ARG A 231 7.73 16.83 -7.96
CA ARG A 231 8.00 16.50 -6.56
C ARG A 231 7.01 15.43 -6.11
N VAL A 232 7.54 14.30 -5.64
CA VAL A 232 6.77 13.15 -5.20
C VAL A 232 7.22 12.76 -3.81
N THR A 233 6.29 12.42 -2.92
CA THR A 233 6.64 11.83 -1.63
C THR A 233 6.56 10.32 -1.73
N ILE A 234 7.62 9.60 -1.39
CA ILE A 234 7.61 8.14 -1.28
C ILE A 234 7.42 7.75 0.18
N ALA A 235 6.31 7.07 0.47
CA ALA A 235 6.06 6.50 1.77
C ALA A 235 6.75 5.13 1.88
N THR A 236 7.43 4.88 3.00
CA THR A 236 8.06 3.59 3.35
C THR A 236 7.82 3.30 4.83
N TYR A 237 6.64 2.79 5.16
CA TYR A 237 6.25 2.49 6.53
C TYR A 237 6.95 1.24 7.05
N LYS A 238 7.39 1.29 8.31
CA LYS A 238 8.03 0.16 8.99
C LYS A 238 7.01 -0.61 9.82
N LEU A 239 7.09 -1.93 9.80
CA LEU A 239 6.35 -2.81 10.70
C LEU A 239 7.33 -3.79 11.35
N ASN A 240 7.40 -3.76 12.68
CA ASN A 240 8.35 -4.57 13.47
C ASN A 240 9.82 -4.46 12.99
N GLY A 241 10.20 -3.28 12.49
CA GLY A 241 11.55 -3.01 11.96
C GLY A 241 11.78 -3.49 10.52
N GLN A 242 10.78 -4.08 9.87
CA GLN A 242 10.81 -4.51 8.47
C GLN A 242 10.00 -3.56 7.59
N ILE A 243 10.13 -3.69 6.26
CA ILE A 243 9.26 -2.95 5.33
C ILE A 243 7.83 -3.41 5.56
N GLY A 244 6.93 -2.45 5.80
CA GLY A 244 5.51 -2.68 5.95
C GLY A 244 4.76 -2.35 4.66
N SER A 245 4.78 -1.09 4.24
CA SER A 245 4.07 -0.58 3.06
C SER A 245 4.88 0.48 2.34
N CYS A 246 4.87 0.45 1.01
CA CYS A 246 5.55 1.42 0.16
C CYS A 246 4.65 1.90 -0.98
N TYR A 247 4.57 3.22 -1.19
CA TYR A 247 3.78 3.81 -2.28
C TYR A 247 4.11 5.29 -2.50
N PRO A 248 3.88 5.84 -3.71
CA PRO A 248 3.98 7.27 -3.93
C PRO A 248 2.79 8.01 -3.31
N ILE A 249 2.99 9.25 -2.92
CA ILE A 249 1.95 10.20 -2.51
C ILE A 249 2.14 11.44 -3.38
N LEU A 250 1.07 11.81 -4.08
CA LEU A 250 1.03 13.06 -4.86
C LEU A 250 0.67 14.21 -3.92
N GLN A 251 1.53 15.22 -3.78
CA GLN A 251 1.22 16.43 -3.02
C GLN A 251 0.08 17.19 -3.72
N GLU A 252 -0.92 17.64 -2.98
CA GLU A 252 -1.97 18.49 -3.54
C GLU A 252 -1.37 19.86 -3.83
N GLN A 253 -1.55 20.38 -5.06
CA GLN A 253 -1.18 21.75 -5.36
C GLN A 253 -2.18 22.69 -4.69
N ASP A 254 -1.67 23.60 -3.84
CA ASP A 254 -2.42 24.62 -3.10
C ASP A 254 -3.45 25.34 -3.97
N LEU A 255 -4.73 25.04 -3.76
CA LEU A 255 -5.81 25.95 -4.11
C LEU A 255 -6.17 26.76 -2.87
N SER A 256 -5.63 27.97 -2.85
CA SER A 256 -5.96 29.13 -2.01
C SER A 256 -5.61 29.10 -0.52
N ASP A 257 -4.70 30.00 -0.17
CA ASP A 257 -4.56 30.69 1.11
C ASP A 257 -5.88 30.77 1.89
N THR A 258 -5.98 30.04 3.01
CA THR A 258 -6.30 30.57 4.35
C THR A 258 -6.27 29.44 5.39
N GLU A 259 -5.59 29.74 6.50
CA GLU A 259 -5.59 29.03 7.79
C GLU A 259 -4.62 27.83 7.96
N SER A 260 -3.40 28.22 8.37
CA SER A 260 -2.64 27.66 9.50
C SER A 260 -2.46 26.14 9.58
N ASP A 261 -1.26 25.72 9.19
CA ASP A 261 -0.32 24.89 9.95
C ASP A 261 -0.88 23.96 11.03
N THR A 262 -0.63 22.67 10.80
CA THR A 262 -0.63 21.53 11.75
C THR A 262 -1.99 20.97 12.15
N GLU A 263 -2.60 20.12 11.31
CA GLU A 263 -3.51 19.01 11.68
C GLU A 263 -4.20 18.49 10.41
N ASP A 264 -3.75 17.40 9.77
CA ASP A 264 -4.62 16.72 8.79
C ASP A 264 -4.29 15.23 8.55
N GLU A 265 -3.03 14.78 8.63
CA GLU A 265 -2.74 13.35 8.41
C GLU A 265 -3.08 12.42 9.59
N SER A 266 -3.35 12.97 10.78
CA SER A 266 -3.85 12.16 11.90
C SER A 266 -5.34 11.89 11.82
N ASP A 267 -6.13 12.82 11.25
CA ASP A 267 -7.60 12.71 11.27
C ASP A 267 -8.09 11.71 10.22
N ASP A 268 -7.59 11.77 8.97
CA ASP A 268 -7.91 10.79 7.91
C ASP A 268 -7.61 9.33 8.33
N ASN A 269 -6.52 9.17 9.08
CA ASN A 269 -6.08 7.89 9.63
C ASN A 269 -6.97 7.39 10.79
N LEU A 270 -7.48 8.30 11.62
CA LEU A 270 -8.41 8.02 12.71
C LEU A 270 -9.81 7.72 12.16
N SER A 271 -10.24 8.41 11.11
CA SER A 271 -11.49 8.18 10.40
C SER A 271 -11.54 6.78 9.80
N ALA A 272 -10.50 6.38 9.06
CA ALA A 272 -10.39 5.03 8.52
C ALA A 272 -10.41 3.96 9.62
N GLU A 273 -9.67 4.17 10.72
CA GLU A 273 -9.65 3.23 11.85
C GLU A 273 -11.00 3.16 12.58
N GLY A 274 -11.74 4.27 12.64
CA GLY A 274 -13.08 4.33 13.23
C GLY A 274 -14.12 3.62 12.39
N LEU A 275 -14.09 3.78 11.07
CA LEU A 275 -15.02 3.10 10.16
C LEU A 275 -14.76 1.59 10.16
N ASP A 276 -13.51 1.16 10.16
CA ASP A 276 -13.11 -0.25 10.32
C ASP A 276 -13.64 -0.85 11.62
N PHE A 277 -13.57 -0.08 12.72
CA PHE A 277 -14.16 -0.50 13.97
C PHE A 277 -15.70 -0.65 13.91
N LEU A 278 -16.42 0.23 13.19
CA LEU A 278 -17.88 0.11 13.06
C LEU A 278 -18.29 -1.10 12.21
N GLU A 279 -17.59 -1.37 11.11
CA GLU A 279 -17.81 -2.55 10.27
C GLU A 279 -17.54 -3.85 11.04
N TYR A 280 -16.48 -3.88 11.86
CA TYR A 280 -16.22 -5.00 12.76
C TYR A 280 -17.39 -5.28 13.72
N LEU A 281 -18.02 -4.24 14.28
CA LEU A 281 -19.18 -4.42 15.15
C LEU A 281 -20.38 -5.01 14.40
N GLU A 282 -20.61 -4.58 13.16
CA GLU A 282 -21.65 -5.10 12.29
C GLU A 282 -21.39 -6.59 11.95
N ASP A 283 -20.17 -6.94 11.56
CA ASP A 283 -19.74 -8.30 11.26
C ASP A 283 -19.89 -9.26 12.46
N GLN A 284 -19.63 -8.76 13.68
CA GLN A 284 -19.84 -9.52 14.92
C GLN A 284 -21.31 -9.52 15.39
N ASN A 285 -22.22 -8.92 14.61
CA ASN A 285 -23.64 -8.76 14.92
C ASN A 285 -23.85 -8.10 16.31
N ILE A 286 -22.99 -7.13 16.64
CA ILE A 286 -23.04 -6.39 17.88
C ILE A 286 -24.00 -5.21 17.66
N GLY A 287 -25.07 -5.16 18.47
CA GLY A 287 -26.16 -4.21 18.30
C GLY A 287 -25.75 -2.72 18.28
N PRO A 288 -26.56 -1.86 17.64
CA PRO A 288 -26.21 -0.48 17.30
C PRO A 288 -26.14 0.46 18.51
N GLU A 289 -26.52 0.02 19.70
CA GLU A 289 -26.49 0.83 20.91
C GLU A 289 -25.82 0.07 22.05
N MET A 290 -24.82 0.68 22.69
CA MET A 290 -24.20 0.09 23.87
C MET A 290 -23.51 1.11 24.77
N GLY A 291 -23.20 0.69 26.00
CA GLY A 291 -22.42 1.51 26.92
C GLY A 291 -21.01 1.79 26.39
N LYS A 292 -20.56 3.04 26.49
CA LYS A 292 -19.24 3.51 26.07
C LYS A 292 -18.09 2.69 26.64
N ARG A 293 -18.22 2.20 27.88
CA ARG A 293 -17.22 1.31 28.52
C ARG A 293 -17.13 -0.05 27.84
N ARG A 294 -18.26 -0.62 27.43
CA ARG A 294 -18.30 -1.89 26.68
C ARG A 294 -17.73 -1.69 25.28
N LEU A 295 -18.15 -0.63 24.59
CA LEU A 295 -17.62 -0.29 23.26
C LEU A 295 -16.09 -0.08 23.30
N LYS A 296 -15.59 0.61 24.33
CA LYS A 296 -14.16 0.76 24.58
C LYS A 296 -13.44 -0.58 24.73
N GLY A 297 -14.00 -1.51 25.51
CA GLY A 297 -13.43 -2.85 25.68
C GLY A 297 -13.38 -3.62 24.35
N ILE A 298 -14.46 -3.60 23.58
CA ILE A 298 -14.50 -4.24 22.25
C ILE A 298 -13.46 -3.61 21.33
N TYR A 299 -13.28 -2.28 21.34
CA TYR A 299 -12.26 -1.60 20.55
C TYR A 299 -10.82 -1.95 20.99
N GLU A 300 -10.53 -1.87 22.30
CA GLU A 300 -9.19 -2.04 22.85
C GLU A 300 -8.73 -3.51 22.93
N ASP A 301 -9.68 -4.44 23.02
CA ASP A 301 -9.43 -5.88 23.14
C ASP A 301 -9.88 -6.61 21.87
N ASP A 302 -11.18 -6.88 21.69
CA ASP A 302 -11.68 -7.79 20.63
C ASP A 302 -11.31 -7.34 19.19
N TYR A 303 -11.55 -6.08 18.86
CA TYR A 303 -11.19 -5.46 17.58
C TYR A 303 -9.67 -5.31 17.45
N THR A 304 -8.98 -4.96 18.52
CA THR A 304 -7.52 -4.86 18.50
C THR A 304 -6.86 -6.21 18.26
N GLU A 305 -7.41 -7.29 18.82
CA GLU A 305 -6.96 -8.67 18.64
C GLU A 305 -7.28 -9.20 17.24
N SER A 306 -8.48 -8.95 16.72
CA SER A 306 -8.93 -9.48 15.42
C SER A 306 -8.45 -8.66 14.21
N CYS A 307 -8.41 -7.34 14.35
CA CYS A 307 -8.13 -6.38 13.28
C CYS A 307 -6.84 -5.60 13.53
N GLY A 308 -5.97 -6.03 14.46
CA GLY A 308 -4.59 -5.60 14.65
C GLY A 308 -4.33 -4.08 14.72
N ARG A 309 -5.08 -3.36 15.57
CA ARG A 309 -5.00 -1.90 15.82
C ARG A 309 -3.58 -1.32 15.72
N ARG A 310 -3.45 -0.09 15.20
CA ARG A 310 -2.19 0.68 15.34
C ARG A 310 -1.79 0.72 16.81
N SER A 311 -0.54 0.40 17.11
CA SER A 311 -0.06 0.48 18.49
C SER A 311 -0.22 1.91 19.01
N ARG A 312 -1.11 2.11 20.01
CA ARG A 312 -1.32 3.33 20.82
C ARG A 312 -2.44 4.32 20.43
N THR A 313 -3.33 4.07 19.46
CA THR A 313 -4.48 4.97 19.20
C THR A 313 -5.52 4.92 20.35
N PRO A 314 -5.75 5.98 21.14
CA PRO A 314 -6.73 5.95 22.22
C PRO A 314 -8.16 5.87 21.68
N PHE A 315 -9.00 4.98 22.23
CA PHE A 315 -10.42 4.88 21.87
C PHE A 315 -11.16 6.23 21.90
N SER A 316 -10.77 7.12 22.82
CA SER A 316 -11.36 8.46 22.90
C SER A 316 -11.14 9.32 21.67
N GLN A 317 -10.02 9.16 20.96
CA GLN A 317 -9.74 9.88 19.72
C GLN A 317 -10.60 9.34 18.59
N VAL A 318 -10.65 8.02 18.41
CA VAL A 318 -11.51 7.37 17.41
C VAL A 318 -12.99 7.70 17.64
N LEU A 319 -13.46 7.63 18.88
CA LEU A 319 -14.84 7.99 19.23
C LEU A 319 -15.14 9.47 18.96
N PHE A 320 -14.15 10.36 19.17
CA PHE A 320 -14.30 11.78 18.86
C PHE A 320 -14.41 12.02 17.36
N THR A 321 -13.54 11.40 16.56
CA THR A 321 -13.58 11.49 15.09
C THR A 321 -14.89 10.93 14.53
N LEU A 322 -15.32 9.74 14.96
CA LEU A 322 -16.60 9.16 14.56
C LEU A 322 -17.81 10.05 14.92
N LYS A 323 -17.74 10.75 16.05
CA LYS A 323 -18.79 11.71 16.44
C LYS A 323 -18.76 12.96 15.56
N LYS A 324 -17.57 13.49 15.25
CA LYS A 324 -17.37 14.64 14.34
C LYS A 324 -17.92 14.34 12.95
N GLU A 325 -17.77 13.10 12.49
CA GLU A 325 -18.27 12.62 11.19
C GLU A 325 -19.75 12.21 11.18
N GLY A 326 -20.45 12.35 12.31
CA GLY A 326 -21.87 11.98 12.41
C GLY A 326 -22.13 10.48 12.25
N LYS A 327 -21.15 9.63 12.60
CA LYS A 327 -21.29 8.16 12.58
C LYS A 327 -21.80 7.59 13.90
N VAL A 328 -21.59 8.32 14.99
CA VAL A 328 -22.04 7.91 16.32
C VAL A 328 -22.59 9.10 17.12
N GLU A 329 -23.57 8.82 17.98
CA GLU A 329 -24.04 9.74 19.01
C GLU A 329 -23.68 9.23 20.40
N VAL A 330 -23.36 10.15 21.32
CA VAL A 330 -23.07 9.83 22.71
C VAL A 330 -24.06 10.57 23.61
N HIS A 331 -24.83 9.84 24.40
CA HIS A 331 -25.82 10.38 25.32
C HIS A 331 -25.76 9.66 26.68
N ILE A 332 -26.38 10.25 27.70
CA ILE A 332 -26.42 9.68 29.05
C ILE A 332 -27.81 9.09 29.26
N ASN A 333 -27.88 7.81 29.62
CA ASN A 333 -29.17 7.17 29.92
C ASN A 333 -29.69 7.53 31.32
N ASN A 334 -30.90 7.05 31.65
CA ASN A 334 -31.56 7.32 32.94
C ASN A 334 -30.76 6.83 34.17
N ASP A 335 -29.81 5.92 33.98
CA ASP A 335 -28.94 5.38 35.03
C ASP A 335 -27.60 6.14 35.14
N GLY A 336 -27.42 7.23 34.38
CA GLY A 336 -26.20 8.03 34.39
C GLY A 336 -25.03 7.39 33.64
N VAL A 337 -25.28 6.45 32.73
CA VAL A 337 -24.27 5.76 31.94
C VAL A 337 -24.15 6.38 30.55
N ASP A 338 -22.91 6.66 30.12
CA ASP A 338 -22.59 7.03 28.74
C ASP A 338 -22.95 5.87 27.80
N ILE A 339 -23.94 6.09 26.94
CA ILE A 339 -24.35 5.21 25.85
C ILE A 339 -23.85 5.80 24.53
N VAL A 340 -23.37 4.93 23.65
CA VAL A 340 -22.99 5.24 22.28
C VAL A 340 -23.98 4.55 21.34
N THR A 341 -24.60 5.33 20.45
CA THR A 341 -25.49 4.85 19.40
C THR A 341 -24.76 5.00 18.05
N ILE A 342 -24.65 3.91 17.31
CA ILE A 342 -24.10 3.85 15.96
C ILE A 342 -25.22 4.23 14.99
N LEU A 343 -24.94 5.20 14.13
CA LEU A 343 -25.88 5.68 13.13
C LEU A 343 -25.63 4.91 11.82
N GLU A 344 -26.62 4.16 11.35
CA GLU A 344 -26.51 3.41 10.07
C GLU A 344 -26.27 4.37 8.90
N HIS A 345 -25.46 3.91 7.94
CA HIS A 345 -25.24 4.60 6.67
C HIS A 345 -26.56 4.73 5.90
N THR A 346 -26.96 5.95 5.57
CA THR A 346 -27.98 6.22 4.54
C THR A 346 -27.33 6.40 3.17
#